data_AF-A0A9X3F3P4-F1
#
_entry.id   AF-A0A9X3F3P4-F1
#
_cell.length_a   1.000
_cell.length_b   1.000
_cell.length_c   1.000
_cell.angle_alpha   90.00
_cell.angle_beta   90.00
_cell.angle_gamma   90.00
#
_symmetry.space_group_name_H-M   'P 1'
#
loop_
_entity.id
_entity.type
_entity.pdbx_description
1 polymer ?
#
loop_
_entity_poly.entity_id
_entity_poly.type
_entity_poly.pdbx_seq_one_letter_code
_entity_poly.pdbx_strand_id
1 'polypeptide(L)'
;MEREEFRRRLAEATRRLLSLTRTYVIDALPEAVTYSLAMGPWVEHVPLGPGEVLFAEDAERFRERRSCTAEETIDLLWRDGLVPLWIDMVVVAVVHERTQVEVEVSPRFVRETRELQDEERPFLIKVRNEPPWIPRGKMHGPLERFPLHWRDDPEAARVVRDPEEGRVSVRRLLLRRLLAAPRSQSTRALVRRYLHERPADLPWRDEAEQLEAIAEAEQELAGWPHDGDDEGTR
;
A
#
# COMPACT_ATOMS: atom_id res chain seq x y z
N MET A 1 9.47 8.44 24.00
CA MET A 1 8.29 9.25 23.70
C MET A 1 7.37 9.19 24.89
N GLU A 2 7.08 10.35 25.45
CA GLU A 2 6.10 10.48 26.53
C GLU A 2 4.69 10.18 26.02
N ARG A 3 3.82 9.67 26.89
CA ARG A 3 2.44 9.32 26.52
C ARG A 3 1.66 10.51 25.94
N GLU A 4 1.88 11.70 26.50
CA GLU A 4 1.24 12.94 26.04
C GLU A 4 1.70 13.35 24.64
N GLU A 5 3.00 13.14 24.35
CA GLU A 5 3.56 13.38 23.03
C GLU A 5 2.92 12.44 22.00
N PHE A 6 2.80 11.15 22.34
CA PHE A 6 2.14 10.17 21.49
C PHE A 6 0.67 10.53 21.23
N ARG A 7 -0.06 10.94 22.28
CA ARG A 7 -1.45 11.42 22.15
C ARG A 7 -1.54 12.59 21.18
N ARG A 8 -0.68 13.60 21.33
CA ARG A 8 -0.67 14.78 20.46
C ARG A 8 -0.40 14.38 19.01
N ARG A 9 0.59 13.54 18.77
CA ARG A 9 0.94 13.05 17.42
C ARG A 9 -0.17 12.21 16.79
N LEU A 10 -0.85 11.34 17.54
CA LEU A 10 -2.01 10.58 17.05
C LEU A 10 -3.14 11.52 16.62
N ALA A 11 -3.45 12.54 17.43
CA ALA A 11 -4.49 13.52 17.11
C ALA A 11 -4.12 14.35 15.86
N GLU A 12 -2.86 14.74 15.73
CA GLU A 12 -2.36 15.45 14.56
C GLU A 12 -2.41 14.59 13.29
N ALA A 13 -1.91 13.35 13.36
CA ALA A 13 -1.97 12.40 12.25
C ALA A 13 -3.41 12.13 11.82
N THR A 14 -4.33 11.98 12.77
CA THR A 14 -5.76 11.81 12.49
C THR A 14 -6.35 13.03 11.76
N ARG A 15 -6.06 14.24 12.21
CA ARG A 15 -6.53 15.48 11.53
C ARG A 15 -5.97 15.60 10.12
N ARG A 16 -4.67 15.32 9.94
CA ARG A 16 -4.01 15.33 8.63
C ARG A 16 -4.64 14.28 7.71
N LEU A 17 -4.89 13.07 8.22
CA LEU A 17 -5.56 12.00 7.48
C LEU A 17 -6.96 12.43 7.03
N LEU A 18 -7.81 12.93 7.94
CA LEU A 18 -9.16 13.37 7.58
C LEU A 18 -9.14 14.52 6.56
N SER A 19 -8.28 15.51 6.77
CA SER A 19 -8.11 16.64 5.85
C SER A 19 -7.70 16.16 4.46
N LEU A 20 -6.75 15.22 4.40
CA LEU A 20 -6.31 14.62 3.15
C LEU A 20 -7.44 13.82 2.51
N THR A 21 -8.06 12.88 3.23
CA THR A 21 -9.12 12.02 2.67
C THR A 21 -10.29 12.85 2.12
N ARG A 22 -10.68 13.97 2.76
CA ARG A 22 -11.74 14.87 2.26
C ARG A 22 -11.46 15.45 0.88
N THR A 23 -10.19 15.62 0.49
CA THR A 23 -9.85 16.08 -0.86
C THR A 23 -10.09 15.00 -1.92
N TYR A 24 -10.15 13.73 -1.51
CA TYR A 24 -10.30 12.58 -2.41
C TYR A 24 -11.70 11.99 -2.42
N VAL A 25 -12.46 12.04 -1.31
CA VAL A 25 -13.75 11.34 -1.22
C VAL A 25 -14.94 12.30 -1.31
N ILE A 26 -16.06 11.85 -1.90
CA ILE A 26 -17.32 12.64 -1.95
C ILE A 26 -18.05 12.62 -0.61
N ASP A 27 -17.88 11.55 0.17
CA ASP A 27 -18.54 11.33 1.44
C ASP A 27 -18.21 12.43 2.45
N ALA A 28 -19.21 12.80 3.25
CA ALA A 28 -18.97 13.60 4.44
C ALA A 28 -18.25 12.74 5.48
N LEU A 29 -17.09 13.21 5.95
CA LEU A 29 -16.33 12.54 7.00
C LEU A 29 -16.53 13.27 8.34
N PRO A 30 -17.28 12.70 9.30
CA PRO A 30 -17.42 13.27 10.63
C PRO A 30 -16.07 13.47 11.33
N GLU A 31 -15.95 14.52 12.14
CA GLU A 31 -14.76 14.75 12.98
C GLU A 31 -14.62 13.72 14.11
N ALA A 32 -15.73 13.09 14.52
CA ALA A 32 -15.71 12.03 15.52
C ALA A 32 -15.10 10.76 14.90
N VAL A 33 -14.04 10.22 15.51
CA VAL A 33 -13.29 9.08 14.98
C VAL A 33 -13.39 7.86 15.89
N THR A 34 -13.44 6.68 15.28
CA THR A 34 -13.14 5.40 15.93
C THR A 34 -11.98 4.73 15.20
N TYR A 35 -11.15 4.00 15.94
CA TYR A 35 -10.00 3.32 15.39
C TYR A 35 -10.26 1.82 15.32
N SER A 36 -9.81 1.16 14.27
CA SER A 36 -9.82 -0.29 14.15
C SER A 36 -8.38 -0.75 14.01
N LEU A 37 -7.83 -1.34 15.08
CA LEU A 37 -6.43 -1.73 15.08
C LEU A 37 -6.23 -3.12 14.45
N ALA A 38 -5.13 -3.25 13.71
CA ALA A 38 -4.60 -4.51 13.24
C ALA A 38 -3.07 -4.50 13.38
N MET A 39 -2.49 -5.65 13.70
CA MET A 39 -1.03 -5.79 13.69
C MET A 39 -0.58 -6.29 12.33
N GLY A 40 0.46 -5.67 11.79
CA GLY A 40 1.11 -6.14 10.57
C GLY A 40 1.73 -7.54 10.77
N PRO A 41 1.93 -8.29 9.69
CA PRO A 41 2.51 -9.63 9.80
C PRO A 41 3.92 -9.57 10.38
N TRP A 42 4.17 -10.39 11.40
CA TRP A 42 5.53 -10.62 11.87
C TRP A 42 6.25 -11.61 10.94
N VAL A 43 7.52 -11.34 10.70
CA VAL A 43 8.38 -12.16 9.86
C VAL A 43 9.48 -12.76 10.72
N GLU A 44 9.34 -14.06 11.04
CA GLU A 44 10.17 -14.79 12.01
C GLU A 44 11.67 -14.74 11.73
N HIS A 45 12.04 -14.70 10.45
CA HIS A 45 13.44 -14.74 10.02
C HIS A 45 14.11 -13.35 9.94
N VAL A 46 13.41 -12.27 10.29
CA VAL A 46 14.00 -10.92 10.30
C VAL A 46 14.42 -10.58 11.73
N PRO A 47 15.74 -10.47 12.02
CA PRO A 47 16.23 -10.12 13.35
C PRO A 47 15.63 -8.82 13.88
N LEU A 48 15.56 -8.72 15.20
CA LEU A 48 15.24 -7.46 15.87
C LEU A 48 16.42 -6.50 15.76
N GLY A 49 16.10 -5.26 15.44
CA GLY A 49 17.02 -4.14 15.51
C GLY A 49 17.38 -3.77 16.96
N PRO A 50 18.40 -2.93 17.16
CA PRO A 50 18.77 -2.46 18.49
C PRO A 50 17.61 -1.75 19.19
N GLY A 51 17.24 -2.23 20.38
CA GLY A 51 16.15 -1.64 21.18
C GLY A 51 14.74 -1.95 20.69
N GLU A 52 14.58 -2.81 19.67
CA GLU A 52 13.29 -3.36 19.27
C GLU A 52 12.82 -4.44 20.24
N VAL A 53 11.54 -4.40 20.58
CA VAL A 53 10.86 -5.34 21.48
C VAL A 53 9.64 -5.90 20.77
N LEU A 54 9.38 -7.19 20.96
CA LEU A 54 8.13 -7.85 20.60
C LEU A 54 7.36 -8.20 21.86
N PHE A 55 6.04 -8.09 21.80
CA PHE A 55 5.15 -8.52 22.87
C PHE A 55 4.41 -9.78 22.39
N ALA A 56 4.68 -10.92 23.02
CA ALA A 56 4.14 -12.21 22.58
C ALA A 56 2.60 -12.25 22.63
N GLU A 57 2.03 -11.53 23.60
CA GLU A 57 0.59 -11.38 23.79
C GLU A 57 -0.11 -10.64 22.63
N ASP A 58 0.62 -9.87 21.82
CA ASP A 58 0.01 -9.05 20.77
C ASP A 58 -0.54 -9.87 19.62
N ALA A 59 0.03 -11.04 19.35
CA ALA A 59 -0.49 -11.94 18.30
C ALA A 59 -1.95 -12.35 18.56
N GLU A 60 -2.31 -12.54 19.83
CA GLU A 60 -3.70 -12.80 20.25
C GLU A 60 -4.50 -11.50 20.35
N ARG A 61 -3.91 -10.47 20.98
CA ARG A 61 -4.58 -9.20 21.25
C ARG A 61 -5.09 -8.48 20.00
N PHE A 62 -4.35 -8.60 18.89
CA PHE A 62 -4.68 -8.01 17.60
C PHE A 62 -5.24 -9.01 16.58
N ARG A 63 -5.53 -10.26 16.99
CA ARG A 63 -6.12 -11.27 16.10
C ARG A 63 -7.45 -10.80 15.54
N GLU A 64 -8.25 -10.15 16.36
CA GLU A 64 -9.54 -9.58 15.98
C GLU A 64 -9.43 -8.06 15.86
N ARG A 65 -9.93 -7.52 14.74
CA ARG A 65 -10.09 -6.08 14.58
C ARG A 65 -11.16 -5.59 15.55
N ARG A 66 -10.76 -4.77 16.52
CA ARG A 66 -11.67 -4.18 17.50
C ARG A 66 -11.75 -2.69 17.28
N SER A 67 -12.97 -2.16 17.37
CA SER A 67 -13.20 -0.73 17.39
C SER A 67 -12.79 -0.16 18.74
N CYS A 68 -11.95 0.87 18.72
CA CYS A 68 -11.37 1.52 19.87
C CYS A 68 -11.58 3.04 19.79
N THR A 69 -11.68 3.64 20.96
CA THR A 69 -11.54 5.09 21.14
C THR A 69 -10.08 5.51 20.97
N ALA A 70 -9.84 6.83 20.90
CA ALA A 70 -8.49 7.38 20.87
C ALA A 70 -7.68 6.98 22.12
N GLU A 71 -8.28 7.02 23.31
CA GLU A 71 -7.58 6.70 24.55
C GLU A 71 -7.24 5.21 24.64
N GLU A 72 -8.16 4.32 24.25
CA GLU A 72 -7.88 2.88 24.16
C GLU A 72 -6.79 2.57 23.13
N THR A 73 -6.76 3.30 22.01
CA THR A 73 -5.71 3.20 21.00
C THR A 73 -4.35 3.60 21.58
N ILE A 74 -4.30 4.67 22.37
CA ILE A 74 -3.09 5.12 23.06
C ILE A 74 -2.64 4.07 24.08
N ASP A 75 -3.56 3.50 24.88
CA ASP A 75 -3.24 2.46 25.86
C ASP A 75 -2.72 1.16 25.24
N LEU A 76 -3.16 0.87 24.01
CA LEU A 76 -2.71 -0.30 23.27
C LEU A 76 -1.31 -0.12 22.67
N LEU A 77 -1.05 1.06 22.12
CA LEU A 77 0.14 1.32 21.31
C LEU A 77 1.28 1.98 22.09
N TRP A 78 0.99 2.72 23.16
CA TRP A 78 2.03 3.30 24.01
C TRP A 78 2.25 2.42 25.25
N ARG A 79 3.49 1.97 25.47
CA ARG A 79 3.84 1.04 26.56
C ARG A 79 5.13 1.44 27.25
N ASP A 80 5.04 2.17 28.35
CA ASP A 80 6.20 2.57 29.16
C ASP A 80 7.34 3.20 28.32
N GLY A 81 6.96 4.16 27.47
CA GLY A 81 7.88 4.86 26.57
C GLY A 81 8.23 4.10 25.28
N LEU A 82 7.73 2.89 25.08
CA LEU A 82 7.78 2.14 23.83
C LEU A 82 6.58 2.46 22.94
N VAL A 83 6.82 2.57 21.64
CA VAL A 83 5.79 2.79 20.59
C VAL A 83 6.06 1.89 19.39
N PRO A 84 5.06 1.58 18.53
CA PRO A 84 5.30 0.81 17.31
C PRO A 84 6.31 1.53 16.41
N LEU A 85 7.15 0.75 15.73
CA LEU A 85 8.15 1.27 14.79
C LEU A 85 7.51 2.07 13.64
N TRP A 86 6.32 1.66 13.22
CA TRP A 86 5.49 2.35 12.24
C TRP A 86 4.01 2.11 12.57
N ILE A 87 3.18 3.08 12.19
CA ILE A 87 1.73 3.10 12.34
C ILE A 87 1.17 3.63 11.03
N ASP A 88 0.51 2.77 10.27
CA ASP A 88 -0.20 3.15 9.06
C ASP A 88 -1.66 3.45 9.37
N MET A 89 -2.14 4.62 8.95
CA MET A 89 -3.52 5.04 9.19
C MET A 89 -4.28 5.27 7.89
N VAL A 90 -5.52 4.79 7.82
CA VAL A 90 -6.43 5.04 6.69
C VAL A 90 -7.89 5.13 7.11
N VAL A 91 -8.67 6.02 6.50
CA VAL A 91 -10.13 6.06 6.60
C VAL A 91 -10.75 4.92 5.78
N VAL A 92 -11.57 4.09 6.41
CA VAL A 92 -12.17 2.91 5.75
C VAL A 92 -13.69 2.95 5.66
N ALA A 93 -14.36 3.69 6.53
CA ALA A 93 -15.82 3.77 6.54
C ALA A 93 -16.32 4.99 7.31
N VAL A 94 -17.62 5.29 7.17
CA VAL A 94 -18.39 6.10 8.11
C VAL A 94 -19.44 5.21 8.75
N VAL A 95 -19.39 5.07 10.08
CA VAL A 95 -20.23 4.15 10.84
C VAL A 95 -20.84 4.89 12.03
N HIS A 96 -22.17 4.91 12.14
CA HIS A 96 -22.90 5.60 13.22
C HIS A 96 -22.43 7.05 13.46
N GLU A 97 -22.35 7.85 12.39
CA GLU A 97 -21.89 9.26 12.43
C GLU A 97 -20.44 9.45 12.90
N ARG A 98 -19.61 8.41 12.78
CA ARG A 98 -18.18 8.47 13.10
C ARG A 98 -17.35 8.00 11.92
N THR A 99 -16.22 8.65 11.69
CA THR A 99 -15.24 8.19 10.72
C THR A 99 -14.45 7.04 11.32
N GLN A 100 -14.48 5.88 10.67
CA GLN A 100 -13.69 4.72 11.07
C GLN A 100 -12.32 4.77 10.41
N VAL A 101 -11.28 4.75 11.23
CA VAL A 101 -9.87 4.74 10.81
C VAL A 101 -9.27 3.37 11.10
N GLU A 102 -8.82 2.66 10.07
CA GLU A 102 -8.00 1.47 10.23
C GLU A 102 -6.57 1.89 10.56
N VAL A 103 -6.01 1.25 11.58
CA VAL A 103 -4.65 1.50 12.08
C VAL A 103 -3.90 0.18 12.01
N GLU A 104 -3.02 0.04 11.02
CA GLU A 104 -2.11 -1.09 10.92
C GLU A 104 -0.80 -0.73 11.61
N VAL A 105 -0.33 -1.55 12.55
CA VAL A 105 0.86 -1.23 13.36
C VAL A 105 1.95 -2.27 13.22
N SER A 106 3.19 -1.82 13.35
CA SER A 106 4.33 -2.72 13.44
C SER A 106 4.19 -3.64 14.65
N PRO A 107 4.52 -4.94 14.52
CA PRO A 107 4.68 -5.82 15.68
C PRO A 107 5.90 -5.45 16.53
N ARG A 108 6.80 -4.61 16.00
CA ARG A 108 8.04 -4.17 16.65
C ARG A 108 7.82 -2.86 17.37
N PHE A 109 8.18 -2.83 18.64
CA PHE A 109 8.11 -1.64 19.47
C PHE A 109 9.51 -1.15 19.79
N VAL A 110 9.69 0.17 19.82
CA VAL A 110 10.96 0.81 20.11
C VAL A 110 10.77 1.93 21.12
N ARG A 111 11.79 2.17 21.93
CA ARG A 111 11.87 3.43 22.68
C ARG A 111 12.26 4.51 21.67
N GLU A 112 11.65 5.69 21.78
CA GLU A 112 11.89 6.81 20.85
C GLU A 112 13.38 6.96 20.49
N THR A 113 13.69 6.70 19.23
CA THR A 113 15.02 6.85 18.65
C THR A 113 15.11 8.18 17.89
N ARG A 114 16.32 8.63 17.55
CA ARG A 114 16.51 9.76 16.61
C ARG A 114 15.74 9.57 15.30
N GLU A 115 15.55 8.33 14.85
CA GLU A 115 14.83 8.00 13.62
C GLU A 115 13.31 8.16 13.75
N LEU A 116 12.78 8.29 14.97
CA LEU A 116 11.38 8.64 15.26
C LEU A 116 11.19 10.16 15.51
N GLN A 117 12.28 10.94 15.46
CA GLN A 117 12.24 12.40 15.63
C GLN A 117 11.91 13.14 14.33
N ASP A 118 11.95 12.46 13.19
CA ASP A 118 11.36 13.00 11.96
C ASP A 118 9.86 13.24 12.18
N GLU A 119 9.35 14.38 11.72
CA GLU A 119 8.00 14.90 12.04
C GLU A 119 6.86 13.94 11.70
N GLU A 120 7.10 12.95 10.84
CA GLU A 120 6.07 12.00 10.37
C GLU A 120 6.14 10.62 11.03
N ARG A 121 7.15 10.29 11.83
CA ARG A 121 7.25 8.95 12.45
C ARG A 121 6.69 8.93 13.89
N PRO A 122 6.09 7.80 14.33
CA PRO A 122 5.84 6.56 13.56
C PRO A 122 4.59 6.61 12.67
N PHE A 123 3.86 7.73 12.59
CA PHE A 123 2.54 7.83 11.94
C PHE A 123 2.61 8.11 10.43
N LEU A 124 2.50 7.04 9.64
CA LEU A 124 2.39 7.10 8.19
C LEU A 124 0.92 7.20 7.77
N ILE A 125 0.56 8.32 7.12
CA ILE A 125 -0.78 8.54 6.59
C ILE A 125 -0.89 7.90 5.21
N LYS A 126 -1.84 6.98 5.05
CA LYS A 126 -2.11 6.32 3.78
C LYS A 126 -3.53 6.61 3.33
N VAL A 127 -3.68 6.98 2.07
CA VAL A 127 -4.99 6.95 1.39
C VAL A 127 -5.12 5.57 0.74
N ARG A 128 -5.50 4.56 1.53
CA ARG A 128 -5.88 3.25 0.97
C ARG A 128 -7.24 3.41 0.28
N ASN A 129 -7.42 2.70 -0.83
CA ASN A 129 -8.56 2.79 -1.75
C ASN A 129 -8.43 3.86 -2.83
N GLU A 130 -7.21 4.12 -3.32
CA GLU A 130 -7.03 4.70 -4.66
C GLU A 130 -7.87 3.88 -5.66
N PRO A 131 -8.85 4.51 -6.31
CA PRO A 131 -9.56 3.85 -7.37
C PRO A 131 -8.61 3.63 -8.56
N PRO A 132 -8.61 2.43 -9.18
CA PRO A 132 -7.64 2.07 -10.22
C PRO A 132 -7.74 2.94 -11.48
N TRP A 133 -8.82 3.70 -11.63
CA TRP A 133 -9.04 4.63 -12.75
C TRP A 133 -8.39 6.01 -12.54
N ILE A 134 -7.83 6.29 -11.37
CA ILE A 134 -7.07 7.52 -11.11
C ILE A 134 -5.59 7.24 -11.41
N PRO A 135 -5.01 7.78 -12.51
CA PRO A 135 -3.60 7.58 -12.80
C PRO A 135 -2.75 8.22 -11.70
N ARG A 136 -1.74 7.52 -11.18
CA ARG A 136 -0.85 8.05 -10.12
C ARG A 136 -0.26 9.42 -10.44
N GLY A 137 0.01 9.71 -11.72
CA GLY A 137 0.51 11.02 -12.18
C GLY A 137 -0.52 12.16 -12.16
N LYS A 138 -1.82 11.86 -12.06
CA LYS A 138 -2.91 12.87 -11.94
C LYS A 138 -3.35 13.09 -10.48
N MET A 139 -2.75 12.38 -9.52
CA MET A 139 -3.10 12.56 -8.09
C MET A 139 -2.67 13.90 -7.50
N HIS A 140 -1.78 14.62 -8.18
CA HIS A 140 -1.35 15.97 -7.82
C HIS A 140 -2.12 17.07 -8.58
N GLY A 141 -3.11 16.69 -9.41
CA GLY A 141 -4.05 17.61 -10.07
C GLY A 141 -5.45 17.57 -9.42
N PRO A 142 -6.42 18.35 -9.91
CA PRO A 142 -7.80 18.26 -9.44
C PRO A 142 -8.35 16.88 -9.78
N LEU A 143 -8.35 15.99 -8.79
CA LEU A 143 -8.96 14.68 -8.91
C LEU A 143 -10.48 14.80 -8.84
N GLU A 144 -11.16 13.98 -9.64
CA GLU A 144 -12.55 13.69 -9.38
C GLU A 144 -12.65 12.93 -8.05
N ARG A 145 -13.40 13.49 -7.12
CA ARG A 145 -13.67 12.86 -5.81
C ARG A 145 -14.44 11.57 -6.03
N PHE A 146 -14.20 10.55 -5.20
CA PHE A 146 -14.80 9.22 -5.33
C PHE A 146 -15.55 8.78 -4.06
N PRO A 147 -16.53 7.86 -4.13
CA PRO A 147 -17.17 7.32 -2.93
C PRO A 147 -16.19 6.50 -2.10
N LEU A 148 -16.19 6.68 -0.79
CA LEU A 148 -15.32 5.96 0.16
C LEU A 148 -15.49 4.43 0.02
N HIS A 149 -16.72 4.00 -0.23
CA HIS A 149 -17.12 2.60 -0.42
C HIS A 149 -17.20 2.18 -1.90
N TRP A 150 -16.41 2.78 -2.80
CA TRP A 150 -16.47 2.46 -4.24
C TRP A 150 -16.27 0.97 -4.58
N ARG A 151 -15.62 0.20 -3.70
CA ARG A 151 -15.44 -1.25 -3.87
C ARG A 151 -16.70 -2.07 -3.56
N ASP A 152 -17.55 -1.54 -2.69
CA ASP A 152 -18.78 -2.18 -2.24
C ASP A 152 -19.95 -1.83 -3.17
N ASP A 153 -19.86 -0.70 -3.87
CA ASP A 153 -20.77 -0.30 -4.93
C ASP A 153 -20.50 -1.15 -6.18
N PRO A 154 -21.43 -2.03 -6.59
CA PRO A 154 -21.26 -2.87 -7.78
C PRO A 154 -21.18 -2.06 -9.08
N GLU A 155 -21.76 -0.86 -9.15
CA GLU A 155 -21.66 0.02 -10.32
C GLU A 155 -20.34 0.77 -10.35
N ALA A 156 -19.87 1.33 -9.22
CA ALA A 156 -18.52 1.91 -9.16
C ALA A 156 -17.44 0.83 -9.36
N ALA A 157 -17.63 -0.37 -8.80
CA ALA A 157 -16.80 -1.54 -9.08
C ALA A 157 -16.98 -2.09 -10.51
N ARG A 158 -18.07 -1.78 -11.21
CA ARG A 158 -18.25 -2.06 -12.65
C ARG A 158 -17.56 -1.03 -13.53
N VAL A 159 -17.53 0.24 -13.15
CA VAL A 159 -16.71 1.28 -13.81
C VAL A 159 -15.21 0.95 -13.66
N VAL A 160 -14.81 0.37 -12.52
CA VAL A 160 -13.47 -0.27 -12.34
C VAL A 160 -13.25 -1.45 -13.26
N ARG A 161 -14.31 -2.22 -13.50
CA ARG A 161 -14.36 -3.34 -14.43
C ARG A 161 -14.89 -2.91 -15.79
N ASP A 162 -14.68 -1.66 -16.22
CA ASP A 162 -14.86 -1.35 -17.63
C ASP A 162 -13.88 -2.29 -18.37
N PRO A 163 -14.39 -3.27 -19.14
CA PRO A 163 -13.59 -4.37 -19.63
C PRO A 163 -12.45 -3.89 -20.52
N GLU A 164 -12.58 -2.70 -21.10
CA GLU A 164 -11.66 -2.12 -22.07
C GLU A 164 -10.37 -1.58 -21.44
N GLU A 165 -10.42 -0.85 -20.33
CA GLU A 165 -9.21 -0.23 -19.71
C GLU A 165 -8.65 -1.02 -18.51
N GLY A 166 -9.49 -1.66 -17.70
CA GLY A 166 -9.07 -2.33 -16.46
C GLY A 166 -8.27 -3.63 -16.69
N ARG A 167 -8.59 -4.40 -17.75
CA ARG A 167 -7.85 -5.61 -18.12
C ARG A 167 -6.52 -5.29 -18.80
N VAL A 168 -6.48 -4.22 -19.59
CA VAL A 168 -5.25 -3.71 -20.19
C VAL A 168 -4.30 -3.24 -19.09
N SER A 169 -4.82 -2.62 -18.02
CA SER A 169 -4.05 -2.17 -16.86
C SER A 169 -3.32 -3.30 -16.13
N VAL A 170 -4.00 -4.36 -15.67
CA VAL A 170 -3.32 -5.44 -14.92
C VAL A 170 -2.31 -6.20 -15.79
N ARG A 171 -2.62 -6.39 -17.09
CA ARG A 171 -1.74 -7.06 -18.06
C ARG A 171 -0.49 -6.23 -18.37
N ARG A 172 -0.63 -4.94 -18.68
CA ARG A 172 0.51 -4.02 -18.83
C ARG A 172 1.26 -3.82 -17.53
N LEU A 173 0.61 -3.87 -16.37
CA LEU A 173 1.28 -3.75 -15.07
C LEU A 173 2.14 -4.98 -14.77
N LEU A 174 1.67 -6.18 -15.12
CA LEU A 174 2.46 -7.41 -15.07
C LEU A 174 3.62 -7.38 -16.06
N LEU A 175 3.37 -6.98 -17.31
CA LEU A 175 4.42 -6.79 -18.32
C LEU A 175 5.47 -5.78 -17.85
N ARG A 176 5.04 -4.62 -17.34
CA ARG A 176 5.93 -3.59 -16.79
C ARG A 176 6.66 -4.07 -15.55
N ARG A 177 6.06 -4.87 -14.68
CA ARG A 177 6.75 -5.47 -13.53
C ARG A 177 7.81 -6.47 -13.97
N LEU A 178 7.50 -7.31 -14.95
CA LEU A 178 8.43 -8.26 -15.53
C LEU A 178 9.59 -7.54 -16.26
N LEU A 179 9.30 -6.43 -16.93
CA LEU A 179 10.29 -5.58 -17.60
C LEU A 179 11.05 -4.64 -16.64
N ALA A 180 10.51 -4.36 -15.46
CA ALA A 180 11.17 -3.56 -14.42
C ALA A 180 12.04 -4.41 -13.47
N ALA A 181 12.03 -5.73 -13.62
CA ALA A 181 12.93 -6.62 -12.89
C ALA A 181 14.41 -6.35 -13.27
N PRO A 182 15.37 -6.75 -12.42
CA PRO A 182 16.80 -6.51 -12.66
C PRO A 182 17.21 -6.94 -14.09
N ARG A 183 17.88 -6.05 -14.81
CA ARG A 183 18.19 -6.20 -16.23
C ARG A 183 19.39 -7.13 -16.44
N SER A 184 19.13 -8.42 -16.33
CA SER A 184 20.09 -9.48 -16.67
C SER A 184 19.59 -10.29 -17.86
N GLN A 185 20.50 -11.02 -18.50
CA GLN A 185 20.18 -11.98 -19.56
C GLN A 185 19.16 -13.03 -19.11
N SER A 186 19.20 -13.44 -17.83
CA SER A 186 18.22 -14.34 -17.22
C SER A 186 16.81 -13.73 -17.16
N THR A 187 16.69 -12.43 -16.90
CA THR A 187 15.39 -11.74 -16.90
C THR A 187 14.81 -11.65 -18.30
N ARG A 188 15.61 -11.32 -19.32
CA ARG A 188 15.15 -11.30 -20.73
C ARG A 188 14.64 -12.68 -21.18
N ALA A 189 15.36 -13.74 -20.83
CA ALA A 189 14.94 -15.11 -21.11
C ALA A 189 13.65 -15.50 -20.36
N LEU A 190 13.51 -15.10 -19.10
CA LEU A 190 12.29 -15.33 -18.31
C LEU A 190 11.08 -14.59 -18.88
N VAL A 191 11.24 -13.34 -19.31
CA VAL A 191 10.17 -12.56 -19.94
C VAL A 191 9.71 -13.24 -21.22
N ARG A 192 10.64 -13.61 -22.12
CA ARG A 192 10.30 -14.33 -23.37
C ARG A 192 9.62 -15.67 -23.09
N ARG A 193 10.16 -16.45 -22.17
CA ARG A 193 9.58 -17.73 -21.77
C ARG A 193 8.15 -17.57 -21.27
N TYR A 194 7.91 -16.56 -20.44
CA TYR A 194 6.60 -16.31 -19.87
C TYR A 194 5.58 -15.84 -20.92
N LEU A 195 6.01 -15.00 -21.88
CA LEU A 195 5.15 -14.49 -22.96
C LEU A 195 4.83 -15.54 -24.03
N HIS A 196 5.78 -16.41 -24.37
CA HIS A 196 5.64 -17.37 -25.47
C HIS A 196 5.26 -18.79 -25.03
N GLU A 197 5.76 -19.29 -23.89
CA GLU A 197 5.52 -20.68 -23.47
C GLU A 197 4.35 -20.82 -22.49
N ARG A 198 3.96 -19.75 -21.78
CA ARG A 198 2.83 -19.77 -20.83
C ARG A 198 1.74 -18.74 -21.16
N PRO A 199 1.34 -18.54 -22.43
CA PRO A 199 0.37 -17.51 -22.78
C PRO A 199 -1.01 -17.77 -22.18
N ALA A 200 -1.39 -19.03 -21.92
CA ALA A 200 -2.68 -19.37 -21.31
C ALA A 200 -2.81 -18.93 -19.84
N ASP A 201 -1.69 -18.72 -19.14
CA ASP A 201 -1.68 -18.21 -17.76
C ASP A 201 -1.86 -16.68 -17.72
N LEU A 202 -1.74 -16.03 -18.89
CA LEU A 202 -1.98 -14.62 -19.08
C LEU A 202 -3.38 -14.46 -19.67
N PRO A 203 -4.21 -13.58 -19.10
CA PRO A 203 -5.62 -13.58 -19.45
C PRO A 203 -5.84 -12.83 -20.77
N TRP A 204 -5.28 -13.18 -21.93
CA TRP A 204 -5.48 -12.45 -23.21
C TRP A 204 -6.94 -12.44 -23.68
N ARG A 205 -7.38 -11.44 -24.46
CA ARG A 205 -8.73 -11.42 -25.07
C ARG A 205 -8.79 -12.31 -26.31
N ASP A 206 -7.77 -12.22 -27.17
CA ASP A 206 -7.64 -12.96 -28.41
C ASP A 206 -6.18 -13.04 -28.85
N GLU A 207 -5.93 -13.77 -29.95
CA GLU A 207 -4.60 -13.99 -30.51
C GLU A 207 -3.96 -12.69 -31.02
N ALA A 208 -4.75 -11.73 -31.51
CA ALA A 208 -4.24 -10.45 -32.01
C ALA A 208 -3.67 -9.60 -30.86
N GLU A 209 -4.37 -9.53 -29.73
CA GLU A 209 -3.88 -8.84 -28.53
C GLU A 209 -2.61 -9.51 -27.96
N GLN A 210 -2.57 -10.85 -27.97
CA GLN A 210 -1.37 -11.57 -27.54
C GLN A 210 -0.16 -11.22 -28.41
N LEU A 211 -0.34 -11.16 -29.74
CA LEU A 211 0.72 -10.82 -30.68
C LEU A 211 1.18 -9.36 -30.54
N GLU A 212 0.26 -8.42 -30.28
CA GLU A 212 0.60 -7.01 -30.04
C GLU A 212 1.41 -6.84 -28.74
N ALA A 213 1.02 -7.51 -27.65
CA ALA A 213 1.74 -7.46 -26.38
C ALA A 213 3.14 -8.10 -26.46
N ILE A 214 3.27 -9.19 -27.24
CA ILE A 214 4.56 -9.81 -27.56
C ILE A 214 5.42 -8.83 -28.36
N ALA A 215 4.86 -8.14 -29.35
CA ALA A 215 5.60 -7.16 -30.15
C ALA A 215 6.07 -5.95 -29.31
N GLU A 216 5.21 -5.41 -28.43
CA GLU A 216 5.56 -4.33 -27.48
C GLU A 216 6.70 -4.78 -26.55
N ALA A 217 6.62 -6.00 -25.99
CA ALA A 217 7.66 -6.55 -25.13
C ALA A 217 8.98 -6.78 -25.87
N GLU A 218 8.95 -7.29 -27.10
CA GLU A 218 10.15 -7.49 -27.91
C GLU A 218 10.81 -6.17 -28.30
N GLN A 219 10.03 -5.13 -28.58
CA GLN A 219 10.54 -3.79 -28.85
C GLN A 219 11.26 -3.20 -27.62
N GLU A 220 10.66 -3.34 -26.43
CA GLU A 220 11.29 -2.92 -25.16
C GLU A 220 12.55 -3.75 -24.84
N LEU A 221 12.50 -5.07 -25.03
CA LEU A 221 13.64 -5.97 -24.81
C LEU A 221 14.77 -5.74 -25.83
N ALA A 222 14.48 -5.26 -27.04
CA ALA A 222 15.50 -4.91 -28.02
C ALA A 222 16.36 -3.72 -27.58
N GLY A 223 15.82 -2.83 -26.74
CA GLY A 223 16.57 -1.75 -26.09
C GLY A 223 17.39 -2.18 -24.88
N TRP A 224 17.33 -3.46 -24.47
CA TRP A 224 18.12 -3.96 -23.35
C TRP A 224 19.55 -4.25 -23.79
N PRO A 225 20.57 -3.89 -22.98
CA PRO A 225 21.95 -4.20 -23.29
C PRO A 225 22.09 -5.71 -23.52
N HIS A 226 22.68 -6.06 -24.65
CA HIS A 226 23.19 -7.40 -24.88
C HIS A 226 24.50 -7.49 -24.11
N ASP A 227 24.52 -8.20 -22.98
CA ASP A 227 25.80 -8.61 -22.38
C ASP A 227 26.43 -9.64 -23.33
N GLY A 228 27.25 -9.10 -24.22
CA GLY A 228 27.90 -9.78 -25.34
C GLY A 228 29.02 -8.96 -25.98
N ASP A 229 29.15 -7.66 -25.66
CA ASP A 229 30.30 -6.83 -26.09
C ASP A 229 31.12 -6.35 -24.89
N ASP A 230 31.28 -7.19 -23.86
CA ASP A 230 32.43 -7.11 -22.95
C ASP A 230 33.46 -8.17 -23.41
N GLU A 231 33.82 -8.10 -24.70
CA GLU A 231 35.09 -8.66 -25.15
C GLU A 231 36.19 -7.81 -24.51
N GLY A 232 36.86 -8.41 -23.54
CA GLY A 232 37.95 -7.81 -22.81
C GLY A 232 38.95 -7.11 -23.72
N THR A 233 39.06 -5.79 -23.56
CA THR A 233 40.30 -5.11 -23.89
C THR A 233 41.14 -5.08 -22.60
N ARG A 234 42.06 -6.04 -22.53
CA ARG A 234 43.26 -5.93 -21.69
C ARG A 234 44.16 -4.81 -22.19
#